data_AF-A0A3S3ENG8-F1
#
_entry.id   AF-A0A3S3ENG8-F1
#
_cell.length_a   1.000
_cell.length_b   1.000
_cell.length_c   1.000
_cell.angle_alpha   90.00
_cell.angle_beta   90.00
_cell.angle_gamma   90.00
#
_symmetry.space_group_name_H-M   'P 1'
#
loop_
_entity.id
_entity.type
_entity.pdbx_description
1 polymer ?
#
loop_
_entity_poly.entity_id
_entity_poly.type
_entity_poly.pdbx_seq_one_letter_code
_entity_poly.pdbx_strand_id
1 'polypeptide(L)'
;MGLALLVLVFLIALPLAFFPEDIRKFYLSEGGPIEVFSAAGYLIVVATLVREMSYRDLLKRWYLVAILIAMCLRELDFHAHFTTHNITKTTLYISPDVPLLEKLIGATVVIALSVAFYLLLKNGFRSFVHGLRHGEATAVAIAAAVGCAVLSKVIDGAPSNLTFFGIQLTRIYTSTVFEEILELGIPIFLAIAAFSAFPTQDGLTKWASGQITPNNPRSVT
;
A
#
# COMPACT_ATOMS: atom_id res chain seq x y z
N MET A 1 17.70 1.49 -10.13
CA MET A 1 17.13 2.48 -9.18
C MET A 1 16.13 1.86 -8.19
N GLY A 2 15.14 1.08 -8.64
CA GLY A 2 14.13 0.49 -7.73
C GLY A 2 14.68 -0.41 -6.61
N LEU A 3 15.65 -1.28 -6.91
CA LEU A 3 16.32 -2.11 -5.90
C LEU A 3 17.07 -1.28 -4.84
N ALA A 4 17.71 -0.18 -5.25
CA ALA A 4 18.44 0.70 -4.34
C ALA A 4 17.49 1.47 -3.40
N LEU A 5 16.29 1.84 -3.88
CA LEU A 5 15.23 2.43 -3.05
C LEU A 5 14.62 1.40 -2.10
N LEU A 6 14.42 0.16 -2.55
CA LEU A 6 13.99 -0.95 -1.71
C LEU A 6 14.96 -1.22 -0.56
N VAL A 7 16.25 -1.26 -0.90
CA VAL A 7 17.35 -1.37 0.06
C VAL A 7 17.41 -0.15 0.98
N LEU A 8 17.19 1.07 0.48
CA LEU A 8 17.20 2.28 1.32
C LEU A 8 16.05 2.30 2.33
N VAL A 9 14.82 1.98 1.92
CA VAL A 9 13.66 1.87 2.82
C VAL A 9 13.92 0.81 3.88
N PHE A 10 14.43 -0.37 3.48
CA PHE A 10 14.85 -1.40 4.42
C PHE A 10 15.97 -0.92 5.34
N LEU A 11 16.99 -0.21 4.85
CA LEU A 11 18.10 0.29 5.67
C LEU A 11 17.70 1.37 6.65
N ILE A 12 16.69 2.19 6.34
CA ILE A 12 16.15 3.21 7.25
C ILE A 12 15.27 2.56 8.32
N ALA A 13 14.56 1.48 7.96
CA ALA A 13 13.60 0.83 8.84
C ALA A 13 14.21 -0.30 9.68
N LEU A 14 15.24 -1.00 9.20
CA LEU A 14 15.95 -2.07 9.92
C LEU A 14 16.50 -1.64 11.29
N PRO A 15 17.04 -0.41 11.48
CA PRO A 15 17.43 0.09 12.79
C PRO A 15 16.31 0.09 13.84
N LEU A 16 15.03 0.19 13.42
CA LEU A 16 13.88 0.11 14.33
C LEU A 16 13.79 -1.25 15.03
N ALA A 17 14.28 -2.33 14.40
CA ALA A 17 14.33 -3.66 14.99
C ALA A 17 15.35 -3.76 16.13
N PHE A 18 16.34 -2.86 16.17
CA PHE A 18 17.41 -2.83 17.16
C PHE A 18 17.20 -1.79 18.26
N PHE A 19 16.11 -1.01 18.21
CA PHE A 19 15.81 -0.06 19.28
C PHE A 19 15.36 -0.75 20.58
N PRO A 20 15.61 -0.10 21.74
CA PRO A 20 15.04 -0.50 23.02
C PRO A 20 13.53 -0.70 22.95
N GLU A 21 13.01 -1.64 23.75
CA GLU A 21 11.61 -2.06 23.65
C GLU A 21 10.61 -0.92 23.81
N ASP A 22 10.89 0.03 24.70
CA ASP A 22 9.99 1.14 24.99
C ASP A 22 9.86 2.09 23.79
N ILE A 23 10.97 2.34 23.09
CA ILE A 23 10.99 3.15 21.88
C ILE A 23 10.25 2.42 20.77
N ARG A 24 10.51 1.12 20.60
CA ARG A 24 9.82 0.30 19.59
C ARG A 24 8.31 0.27 19.81
N LYS A 25 7.85 0.07 21.05
CA LYS A 25 6.42 0.08 21.40
C LYS A 25 5.77 1.43 21.10
N PHE A 26 6.48 2.54 21.29
CA PHE A 26 5.97 3.86 20.93
C PHE A 26 5.76 4.04 19.42
N TYR A 27 6.70 3.55 18.60
CA TYR A 27 6.58 3.67 17.13
C TYR A 27 5.53 2.71 16.52
N LEU A 28 5.36 1.53 17.12
CA LEU A 28 4.50 0.44 16.64
C LEU A 28 3.19 0.27 17.44
N SER A 29 2.83 1.23 18.29
CA SER A 29 1.55 1.19 18.98
C SER A 29 0.40 1.38 17.99
N GLU A 30 -0.77 0.84 18.31
CA GLU A 30 -2.03 1.18 17.64
C GLU A 30 -2.25 2.71 17.71
N GLY A 31 -2.50 3.35 16.57
CA GLY A 31 -2.50 4.81 16.40
C GLY A 31 -1.12 5.47 16.44
N GLY A 32 -0.05 4.68 16.37
CA GLY A 32 1.33 5.12 16.51
C GLY A 32 1.87 5.84 15.28
N PRO A 33 3.10 6.40 15.37
CA PRO A 33 3.72 7.13 14.27
C PRO A 33 3.78 6.36 12.96
N ILE A 34 4.06 5.05 12.97
CA ILE A 34 4.17 4.28 11.72
C ILE A 34 2.85 4.19 10.98
N GLU A 35 1.75 3.86 11.66
CA GLU A 35 0.40 3.85 11.06
C GLU A 35 0.01 5.22 10.51
N VAL A 36 0.29 6.29 11.27
CA VAL A 36 0.03 7.68 10.84
C VAL A 36 0.85 8.03 9.59
N PHE A 37 2.12 7.64 9.53
CA PHE A 37 2.97 7.87 8.36
C PHE A 37 2.52 7.04 7.16
N SER A 38 2.07 5.81 7.37
CA SER A 38 1.47 4.97 6.32
C SER A 38 0.22 5.64 5.74
N ALA A 39 -0.71 6.07 6.60
CA ALA A 39 -1.92 6.78 6.22
C ALA A 39 -1.61 8.08 5.45
N ALA A 40 -0.71 8.91 6.00
CA ALA A 40 -0.26 10.14 5.36
C ALA A 40 0.39 9.88 3.98
N GLY A 41 1.16 8.80 3.87
CA GLY A 41 1.76 8.37 2.61
C GLY A 41 0.70 8.12 1.54
N TYR A 42 -0.37 7.37 1.84
CA TYR A 42 -1.48 7.17 0.90
C TYR A 42 -2.14 8.50 0.49
N LEU A 43 -2.36 9.42 1.43
CA LEU A 43 -2.93 10.74 1.12
C LEU A 43 -2.02 11.58 0.22
N ILE A 44 -0.70 11.49 0.39
CA ILE A 44 0.27 12.16 -0.51
C ILE A 44 0.15 11.60 -1.93
N VAL A 45 -0.01 10.30 -2.09
CA VAL A 45 -0.23 9.69 -3.42
C VAL A 45 -1.54 10.21 -4.01
N VAL A 46 -2.63 10.21 -3.25
CA VAL A 46 -3.93 10.75 -3.69
C VAL A 46 -3.81 12.21 -4.12
N ALA A 47 -3.18 13.05 -3.29
CA ALA A 47 -2.97 14.46 -3.59
C ALA A 47 -2.14 14.65 -4.88
N THR A 48 -1.14 13.80 -5.10
CA THR A 48 -0.33 13.80 -6.33
C THR A 48 -1.19 13.44 -7.55
N LEU A 49 -1.99 12.38 -7.48
CA LEU A 49 -2.88 12.00 -8.58
C LEU A 49 -3.91 13.09 -8.89
N VAL A 50 -4.52 13.67 -7.86
CA VAL A 50 -5.54 14.73 -8.02
C VAL A 50 -4.94 16.02 -8.59
N ARG A 51 -3.69 16.35 -8.22
CA ARG A 51 -2.97 17.52 -8.73
C ARG A 51 -2.56 17.36 -10.19
N GLU A 52 -2.10 16.18 -10.59
CA GLU A 52 -1.47 15.94 -11.89
C GLU A 52 -2.46 15.45 -12.96
N MET A 53 -3.53 14.74 -12.58
CA MET A 53 -4.53 14.24 -13.52
C MET A 53 -5.62 15.27 -13.78
N SER A 54 -6.10 15.33 -15.04
CA SER A 54 -7.29 16.11 -15.36
C SER A 54 -8.54 15.52 -14.69
N TYR A 55 -9.56 16.35 -14.43
CA TYR A 55 -10.83 15.88 -13.86
C TYR A 55 -11.46 14.73 -14.65
N ARG A 56 -11.38 14.78 -15.99
CA ARG A 56 -11.90 13.70 -16.86
C ARG A 56 -11.13 12.41 -16.70
N ASP A 57 -9.81 12.49 -16.50
CA ASP A 57 -8.97 11.31 -16.29
C ASP A 57 -9.16 10.72 -14.89
N LEU A 58 -9.33 11.56 -13.87
CA LEU A 58 -9.70 11.14 -12.51
C LEU A 58 -11.03 10.39 -12.50
N LEU A 59 -12.06 10.86 -13.23
CA LEU A 59 -13.33 10.15 -13.34
C LEU A 59 -13.19 8.80 -14.04
N LYS A 60 -12.39 8.72 -15.11
CA LYS A 60 -12.13 7.46 -15.82
C LYS A 60 -11.31 6.47 -14.99
N ARG A 61 -10.42 6.98 -14.15
CA ARG A 61 -9.47 6.21 -13.32
C ARG A 61 -9.77 6.31 -11.84
N TRP A 62 -11.04 6.51 -11.48
CA TRP A 62 -11.50 6.74 -10.10
C TRP A 62 -11.05 5.63 -9.14
N TYR A 63 -10.91 4.40 -9.65
CA TYR A 63 -10.47 3.23 -8.91
C TYR A 63 -9.08 3.39 -8.29
N LEU A 64 -8.19 4.19 -8.88
CA LEU A 64 -6.87 4.48 -8.30
C LEU A 64 -6.99 5.24 -6.98
N VAL A 65 -7.78 6.32 -7.00
CA VAL A 65 -8.01 7.17 -5.83
C VAL A 65 -8.82 6.40 -4.79
N ALA A 66 -9.85 5.66 -5.20
CA ALA A 66 -10.68 4.89 -4.28
C ALA A 66 -9.89 3.82 -3.51
N ILE A 67 -8.99 3.08 -4.18
CA ILE A 67 -8.13 2.09 -3.50
C ILE A 67 -7.20 2.77 -2.50
N LEU A 68 -6.55 3.87 -2.88
CA LEU A 68 -5.63 4.59 -1.99
C LEU A 68 -6.33 5.17 -0.76
N ILE A 69 -7.52 5.76 -0.95
CA ILE A 69 -8.35 6.25 0.17
C ILE A 69 -8.75 5.08 1.07
N ALA A 70 -9.16 3.94 0.50
CA ALA A 70 -9.53 2.79 1.29
C ALA A 70 -8.35 2.21 2.09
N MET A 71 -7.14 2.19 1.51
CA MET A 71 -5.93 1.81 2.23
C MET A 71 -5.61 2.81 3.36
N CYS A 72 -5.75 4.12 3.11
CA CYS A 72 -5.60 5.13 4.16
C CYS A 72 -6.61 4.92 5.31
N LEU A 73 -7.88 4.67 5.00
CA LEU A 73 -8.91 4.42 6.00
C LEU A 73 -8.68 3.11 6.76
N ARG A 74 -8.03 2.13 6.13
CA ARG A 74 -7.59 0.90 6.77
C ARG A 74 -6.50 1.17 7.81
N GLU A 75 -5.48 1.97 7.49
CA GLU A 75 -4.41 2.32 8.45
C GLU A 75 -4.93 3.11 9.65
N LEU A 76 -6.02 3.87 9.48
CA LEU A 76 -6.62 4.66 10.56
C LEU A 76 -7.65 3.87 11.38
N ASP A 77 -7.78 2.57 11.11
CA ASP A 77 -8.82 1.70 11.68
C ASP A 77 -10.24 2.29 11.62
N PHE A 78 -10.53 3.06 10.56
CA PHE A 78 -11.78 3.82 10.44
C PHE A 78 -13.01 2.91 10.41
N HIS A 79 -12.83 1.65 10.03
CA HIS A 79 -13.87 0.63 10.06
C HIS A 79 -14.40 0.36 11.48
N ALA A 80 -13.59 0.56 12.53
CA ALA A 80 -14.01 0.38 13.92
C ALA A 80 -15.16 1.31 14.34
N HIS A 81 -15.39 2.42 13.61
CA HIS A 81 -16.53 3.30 13.83
C HIS A 81 -17.86 2.71 13.32
N PHE A 82 -17.83 1.72 12.44
CA PHE A 82 -19.01 1.18 11.75
C PHE A 82 -19.21 -0.32 11.95
N THR A 83 -18.16 -1.06 12.33
CA THR A 83 -18.20 -2.52 12.43
C THR A 83 -17.49 -3.00 13.69
N THR A 84 -18.10 -3.97 14.37
CA THR A 84 -17.60 -4.60 15.60
C THR A 84 -16.37 -5.50 15.34
N HIS A 85 -16.28 -6.06 14.14
CA HIS A 85 -15.16 -6.87 13.70
C HIS A 85 -14.53 -6.27 12.44
N ASN A 86 -13.23 -6.52 12.24
CA ASN A 86 -12.54 -6.09 11.03
C ASN A 86 -13.26 -6.61 9.78
N ILE A 87 -13.43 -5.74 8.78
CA ILE A 87 -14.14 -6.02 7.52
C ILE A 87 -13.53 -7.24 6.78
N THR A 88 -12.27 -7.55 7.03
CA THR A 88 -11.60 -8.72 6.44
C THR A 88 -11.92 -10.04 7.16
N LYS A 89 -12.45 -10.01 8.39
CA LYS A 89 -12.73 -11.21 9.17
C LYS A 89 -14.08 -11.82 8.77
N THR A 90 -14.05 -13.11 8.46
CA THR A 90 -15.25 -13.88 8.11
C THR A 90 -16.30 -13.89 9.24
N THR A 91 -15.88 -13.76 10.50
CA THR A 91 -16.76 -13.65 11.66
C THR A 91 -17.75 -12.49 11.55
N LEU A 92 -17.37 -11.36 10.94
CA LEU A 92 -18.27 -10.24 10.70
C LEU A 92 -19.51 -10.68 9.92
N TYR A 93 -19.32 -11.51 8.90
CA TYR A 93 -20.37 -11.90 7.96
C TYR A 93 -21.21 -13.07 8.46
N ILE A 94 -20.57 -14.03 9.13
CA ILE A 94 -21.23 -15.29 9.53
C ILE A 94 -21.84 -15.20 10.92
N SER A 95 -21.22 -14.47 11.86
CA SER A 95 -21.66 -14.49 13.26
C SER A 95 -23.11 -14.01 13.39
N PRO A 96 -23.98 -14.74 14.10
CA PRO A 96 -25.35 -14.31 14.36
C PRO A 96 -25.41 -13.09 15.28
N ASP A 97 -24.35 -12.82 16.05
CA ASP A 97 -24.29 -11.74 17.04
C ASP A 97 -23.99 -10.37 16.41
N VAL A 98 -23.61 -10.34 15.13
CA VAL A 98 -23.33 -9.09 14.41
C VAL A 98 -24.60 -8.54 13.76
N PRO A 99 -24.98 -7.28 14.02
CA PRO A 99 -26.14 -6.64 13.41
C PRO A 99 -26.11 -6.69 11.88
N LEU A 100 -27.28 -6.89 11.27
CA LEU A 100 -27.40 -7.01 9.81
C LEU A 100 -26.92 -5.75 9.07
N LEU A 101 -27.06 -4.57 9.69
CA LEU A 101 -26.56 -3.31 9.13
C LEU A 101 -25.02 -3.30 9.00
N GLU A 102 -24.29 -3.78 10.01
CA GLU A 102 -22.81 -3.87 9.96
C GLU A 102 -22.35 -4.80 8.85
N LYS A 103 -23.05 -5.94 8.68
CA LYS A 103 -22.78 -6.88 7.59
C LYS A 103 -22.96 -6.25 6.21
N LEU A 104 -24.05 -5.49 6.03
CA LEU A 104 -24.33 -4.80 4.77
C LEU A 104 -23.29 -3.71 4.47
N ILE A 105 -22.87 -2.93 5.47
CA ILE A 105 -21.82 -1.93 5.32
C ILE A 105 -20.52 -2.61 4.91
N GLY A 106 -20.06 -3.61 5.67
CA GLY A 106 -18.85 -4.35 5.37
C GLY A 106 -18.87 -5.01 3.99
N ALA A 107 -20.00 -5.62 3.61
CA ALA A 107 -20.15 -6.26 2.30
C ALA A 107 -20.10 -5.24 1.15
N THR A 108 -20.75 -4.08 1.32
CA THR A 108 -20.74 -3.01 0.32
C THR A 108 -19.34 -2.48 0.08
N VAL A 109 -18.57 -2.25 1.15
CA VAL A 109 -17.17 -1.81 1.05
C VAL A 109 -16.33 -2.87 0.32
N VAL A 110 -16.44 -4.15 0.69
CA VAL A 110 -15.69 -5.24 0.03
C VAL A 110 -16.03 -5.34 -1.45
N ILE A 111 -17.31 -5.24 -1.83
CA ILE A 111 -17.73 -5.27 -3.23
C ILE A 111 -17.16 -4.07 -3.99
N ALA A 112 -17.25 -2.86 -3.43
CA ALA A 112 -16.72 -1.65 -4.06
C ALA A 112 -15.20 -1.75 -4.30
N LEU A 113 -14.45 -2.24 -3.31
CA LEU A 113 -13.00 -2.46 -3.44
C LEU A 113 -12.67 -3.56 -4.43
N SER A 114 -13.45 -4.65 -4.45
CA SER A 114 -13.28 -5.74 -5.42
C SER A 114 -13.47 -5.25 -6.86
N VAL A 115 -14.48 -4.39 -7.10
CA VAL A 115 -14.71 -3.77 -8.41
C VAL A 115 -13.57 -2.83 -8.78
N ALA A 116 -13.13 -1.96 -7.85
CA ALA A 116 -12.00 -1.06 -8.09
C ALA A 116 -10.72 -1.83 -8.43
N PHE A 117 -10.43 -2.91 -7.69
CA PHE A 117 -9.27 -3.76 -7.93
C PHE A 117 -9.35 -4.52 -9.25
N TYR A 118 -10.53 -5.04 -9.60
CA TYR A 118 -10.76 -5.64 -10.92
C TYR A 118 -10.51 -4.65 -12.05
N LEU A 119 -10.99 -3.41 -11.94
CA LEU A 119 -10.75 -2.36 -12.93
C LEU A 119 -9.26 -1.98 -13.01
N LEU A 120 -8.57 -1.91 -11.87
CA LEU A 120 -7.12 -1.69 -11.82
C LEU A 120 -6.37 -2.76 -12.62
N LEU A 121 -6.67 -4.04 -12.37
CA LEU A 121 -6.03 -5.15 -13.07
C LEU A 121 -6.40 -5.15 -14.56
N LYS A 122 -7.69 -5.06 -14.90
CA LYS A 122 -8.16 -5.09 -16.28
C LYS A 122 -7.51 -4.00 -17.14
N ASN A 123 -7.40 -2.79 -16.61
CA ASN A 123 -6.91 -1.64 -17.36
C ASN A 123 -5.39 -1.44 -17.25
N GLY A 124 -4.77 -1.83 -16.13
CA GLY A 124 -3.35 -1.56 -15.85
C GLY A 124 -2.40 -2.74 -16.11
N PHE A 125 -2.89 -3.98 -16.14
CA PHE A 125 -2.01 -5.17 -16.11
C PHE A 125 -1.07 -5.27 -17.31
N ARG A 126 -1.54 -4.98 -18.53
CA ARG A 126 -0.70 -5.04 -19.73
C ARG A 126 0.43 -4.01 -19.70
N SER A 127 0.11 -2.75 -19.37
CA SER A 127 1.09 -1.67 -19.22
C SER A 127 2.08 -1.99 -18.09
N PHE A 128 1.59 -2.49 -16.95
CA PHE A 128 2.44 -2.91 -15.83
C PHE A 128 3.46 -3.99 -16.23
N VAL A 129 3.03 -5.07 -16.90
CA VAL A 129 3.93 -6.15 -17.34
C VAL A 129 4.93 -5.63 -18.36
N HIS A 130 4.51 -4.77 -19.28
CA HIS A 130 5.40 -4.14 -20.25
C HIS A 130 6.46 -3.28 -19.55
N GLY A 131 6.06 -2.36 -18.67
CA GLY A 131 6.96 -1.49 -17.95
C GLY A 131 7.93 -2.25 -17.06
N LEU A 132 7.47 -3.33 -16.42
CA LEU A 132 8.32 -4.17 -15.57
C LEU A 132 9.40 -4.90 -16.39
N ARG A 133 9.06 -5.41 -17.59
CA ARG A 133 10.03 -6.03 -18.51
C ARG A 133 11.09 -5.05 -18.99
N HIS A 134 10.76 -3.77 -19.09
CA HIS A 134 11.69 -2.71 -19.49
C HIS A 134 12.36 -1.99 -18.31
N GLY A 135 12.08 -2.41 -17.07
CA GLY A 135 12.69 -1.83 -15.87
C GLY A 135 12.24 -0.39 -15.58
N GLU A 136 11.07 0.02 -16.07
CA GLU A 136 10.55 1.37 -15.85
C GLU A 136 10.33 1.63 -14.36
N ALA A 137 10.80 2.78 -13.88
CA ALA A 137 10.76 3.10 -12.44
C ALA A 137 9.36 2.99 -11.83
N THR A 138 8.32 3.45 -12.53
CA THR A 138 6.92 3.34 -12.09
C THR A 138 6.48 1.90 -11.90
N ALA A 139 6.72 1.03 -12.89
CA ALA A 139 6.33 -0.38 -12.82
C ALA A 139 7.12 -1.14 -11.75
N VAL A 140 8.42 -0.86 -11.63
CA VAL A 140 9.27 -1.46 -10.58
C VAL A 140 8.83 -1.03 -9.19
N ALA A 141 8.47 0.25 -9.01
CA ALA A 141 7.96 0.76 -7.73
C ALA A 141 6.59 0.16 -7.38
N ILE A 142 5.67 0.02 -8.35
CA ILE A 142 4.40 -0.70 -8.13
C ILE A 142 4.67 -2.15 -7.74
N ALA A 143 5.61 -2.83 -8.40
CA ALA A 143 5.98 -4.20 -8.05
C ALA A 143 6.55 -4.31 -6.64
N ALA A 144 7.35 -3.32 -6.20
CA ALA A 144 7.86 -3.25 -4.83
C ALA A 144 6.73 -3.04 -3.81
N ALA A 145 5.76 -2.15 -4.09
CA ALA A 145 4.59 -1.94 -3.24
C ALA A 145 3.77 -3.22 -3.09
N VAL A 146 3.52 -3.94 -4.20
CA VAL A 146 2.83 -5.24 -4.18
C VAL A 146 3.64 -6.27 -3.39
N GLY A 147 4.95 -6.31 -3.57
CA GLY A 147 5.85 -7.17 -2.80
C GLY A 147 5.75 -6.91 -1.30
N CYS A 148 5.76 -5.64 -0.87
CA CYS A 148 5.55 -5.26 0.52
C CYS A 148 4.19 -5.72 1.06
N ALA A 149 3.11 -5.50 0.32
CA ALA A 149 1.77 -5.91 0.72
C ALA A 149 1.64 -7.42 0.90
N VAL A 150 2.20 -8.20 -0.05
CA VAL A 150 2.18 -9.67 0.03
C VAL A 150 3.04 -10.17 1.18
N LEU A 151 4.27 -9.66 1.32
CA LEU A 151 5.19 -10.08 2.38
C LEU A 151 4.64 -9.74 3.78
N SER A 152 4.06 -8.55 3.96
CA SER A 152 3.42 -8.17 5.23
C SER A 152 2.34 -9.18 5.61
N LYS A 153 1.44 -9.48 4.67
CA LYS A 153 0.34 -10.43 4.92
C LYS A 153 0.81 -11.88 5.13
N VAL A 154 1.90 -12.29 4.49
CA VAL A 154 2.51 -13.60 4.75
C VAL A 154 3.05 -13.67 6.18
N ILE A 155 3.70 -12.61 6.66
CA ILE A 155 4.23 -12.54 8.03
C ILE A 155 3.09 -12.51 9.05
N ASP A 156 2.05 -11.71 8.80
CA ASP A 156 0.86 -11.63 9.65
C ASP A 156 0.12 -12.98 9.74
N GLY A 157 -0.08 -13.64 8.60
CA GLY A 157 -0.80 -14.92 8.50
C GLY A 157 0.02 -16.15 8.87
N ALA A 158 1.35 -16.07 8.97
CA ALA A 158 2.21 -17.23 9.22
C ALA A 158 1.88 -17.99 10.53
N PRO A 159 1.67 -17.32 11.69
CA PRO A 159 1.30 -18.02 12.93
C PRO A 159 -0.04 -18.77 12.81
N SER A 160 -1.04 -18.16 12.18
CA SER A 160 -2.38 -18.74 12.00
C SER A 160 -2.40 -19.90 11.00
N ASN A 161 -1.60 -19.81 9.94
CA ASN A 161 -1.50 -20.88 8.94
C ASN A 161 -0.72 -22.09 9.48
N LEU A 162 0.28 -21.88 10.34
CA LEU A 162 1.13 -22.95 10.88
C LEU A 162 0.50 -23.64 12.10
N THR A 163 -0.34 -22.94 12.86
CA THR A 163 -1.19 -23.56 13.90
C THR A 163 -2.22 -24.52 13.30
N PHE A 164 -2.72 -24.29 12.08
CA PHE A 164 -3.52 -25.26 11.34
C PHE A 164 -2.77 -26.59 11.07
N PHE A 165 -1.43 -26.53 10.93
CA PHE A 165 -0.56 -27.71 10.81
C PHE A 165 -0.06 -28.25 12.16
N GLY A 166 -0.60 -27.75 13.29
CA GLY A 166 -0.20 -28.17 14.63
C GLY A 166 1.11 -27.55 15.15
N ILE A 167 1.70 -26.61 14.43
CA ILE A 167 2.92 -25.91 14.83
C ILE A 167 2.54 -24.58 15.50
N GLN A 168 2.72 -24.50 16.82
CA GLN A 168 2.53 -23.25 17.56
C GLN A 168 3.77 -22.37 17.41
N LEU A 169 3.68 -21.37 16.53
CA LEU A 169 4.64 -20.29 16.46
C LEU A 169 4.17 -19.14 17.35
N THR A 170 4.88 -18.90 18.44
CA THR A 170 4.74 -17.67 19.20
C THR A 170 5.14 -16.50 18.30
N ARG A 171 4.26 -15.53 18.08
CA ARG A 171 4.60 -14.30 17.35
C ARG A 171 5.74 -13.61 18.10
N ILE A 172 6.91 -13.54 17.47
CA ILE A 172 8.10 -12.87 18.01
C ILE A 172 7.97 -11.37 17.69
N TYR A 173 8.38 -10.49 18.60
CA TYR A 173 8.35 -9.03 18.40
C TYR A 173 8.99 -8.56 17.09
N THR A 174 10.03 -9.26 16.63
CA THR A 174 10.69 -9.02 15.34
C THR A 174 9.71 -9.17 14.17
N SER A 175 8.80 -10.14 14.22
CA SER A 175 7.76 -10.37 13.20
C SER A 175 6.84 -9.17 13.05
N THR A 176 6.39 -8.59 14.18
CA THR A 176 5.54 -7.40 14.20
C THR A 176 6.27 -6.18 13.63
N VAL A 177 7.54 -5.99 13.98
CA VAL A 177 8.36 -4.89 13.42
C VAL A 177 8.46 -5.00 11.89
N PHE A 178 8.73 -6.20 11.38
CA PHE A 178 8.83 -6.41 9.94
C PHE A 178 7.49 -6.19 9.22
N GLU A 179 6.38 -6.62 9.82
CA GLU A 179 5.03 -6.39 9.30
C GLU A 179 4.78 -4.88 9.14
N GLU A 180 4.96 -4.10 10.21
CA GLU A 180 4.74 -2.65 10.23
C GLU A 180 5.63 -1.90 9.22
N ILE A 181 6.90 -2.29 9.13
CA ILE A 181 7.85 -1.72 8.15
C ILE A 181 7.41 -2.03 6.72
N LEU A 182 6.92 -3.25 6.47
CA LEU A 182 6.44 -3.63 5.15
C LEU A 182 5.14 -2.90 4.82
N GLU A 183 4.22 -2.72 5.78
CA GLU A 183 3.00 -1.92 5.58
C GLU A 183 3.33 -0.47 5.24
N LEU A 184 4.29 0.16 5.93
CA LEU A 184 4.81 1.50 5.60
C LEU A 184 5.52 1.56 4.24
N GLY A 185 6.16 0.47 3.83
CA GLY A 185 6.79 0.37 2.51
C GLY A 185 5.78 0.54 1.36
N ILE A 186 4.54 0.06 1.53
CA ILE A 186 3.50 0.13 0.49
C ILE A 186 3.25 1.57 0.02
N PRO A 187 2.84 2.54 0.86
CA PRO A 187 2.58 3.89 0.43
C PRO A 187 3.85 4.61 -0.05
N ILE A 188 5.03 4.29 0.49
CA ILE A 188 6.30 4.87 0.03
C ILE A 188 6.58 4.48 -1.43
N PHE A 189 6.46 3.19 -1.77
CA PHE A 189 6.68 2.75 -3.15
C PHE A 189 5.59 3.25 -4.11
N LEU A 190 4.35 3.38 -3.65
CA LEU A 190 3.29 4.01 -4.45
C LEU A 190 3.56 5.50 -4.69
N ALA A 191 4.11 6.22 -3.72
CA ALA A 191 4.54 7.61 -3.90
C ALA A 191 5.67 7.71 -4.94
N ILE A 192 6.68 6.85 -4.85
CA ILE A 192 7.75 6.77 -5.85
C ILE A 192 7.17 6.50 -7.25
N ALA A 193 6.21 5.58 -7.35
CA ALA A 193 5.53 5.27 -8.61
C ALA A 193 4.79 6.50 -9.18
N ALA A 194 4.05 7.22 -8.34
CA ALA A 194 3.31 8.41 -8.73
C ALA A 194 4.25 9.53 -9.18
N PHE A 195 5.29 9.86 -8.41
CA PHE A 195 6.26 10.88 -8.79
C PHE A 195 7.08 10.50 -10.02
N SER A 196 7.34 9.21 -10.25
CA SER A 196 8.01 8.72 -11.46
C SER A 196 7.11 8.80 -12.70
N ALA A 197 5.80 8.65 -12.52
CA ALA A 197 4.82 8.77 -13.60
C ALA A 197 4.56 10.23 -14.00
N PHE A 198 4.71 11.17 -13.06
CA PHE A 198 4.51 12.61 -13.28
C PHE A 198 5.78 13.42 -12.95
N PRO A 199 6.83 13.34 -13.79
CA PRO A 199 8.05 14.12 -13.56
C PRO A 199 7.77 15.62 -13.62
N THR A 200 8.35 16.38 -12.70
CA THR A 200 8.19 17.83 -12.57
C THR A 200 8.68 18.57 -13.83
N GLN A 201 8.12 19.75 -14.14
CA GLN A 201 8.57 20.56 -15.29
C GLN A 201 10.09 20.83 -15.25
N ASP A 202 10.67 21.12 -14.09
CA ASP A 202 12.13 21.26 -13.93
C ASP A 202 12.93 20.00 -14.30
N GLY A 203 12.36 18.82 -14.08
CA GLY A 203 12.94 17.54 -14.52
C GLY A 203 12.88 17.37 -16.03
N LEU A 204 11.80 17.86 -16.67
CA LEU A 204 11.69 17.93 -18.13
C LEU A 204 12.66 18.95 -18.72
N THR A 205 12.90 20.09 -18.07
CA THR A 205 13.89 21.10 -18.51
C THR A 205 15.32 20.60 -18.39
N LYS A 206 15.65 19.90 -17.30
CA LYS A 206 16.97 19.25 -17.11
C LYS A 206 17.19 18.04 -18.03
N TRP A 207 16.11 17.33 -18.37
CA TRP A 207 16.13 16.29 -19.42
C TRP A 207 16.38 16.90 -20.79
N ALA A 208 15.66 17.97 -21.15
CA ALA A 208 15.84 18.68 -22.41
C ALA A 208 17.25 19.29 -22.54
N SER A 209 17.91 19.63 -21.43
CA SER A 209 19.30 20.09 -21.39
C SER A 209 20.35 18.98 -21.30
N GLY A 210 19.94 17.70 -21.36
CA GLY A 210 20.85 16.55 -21.36
C GLY A 210 21.50 16.23 -20.02
N GLN A 211 21.03 16.83 -18.93
CA GLN A 211 21.59 16.64 -17.59
C GLN A 211 21.11 15.34 -16.90
N ILE A 212 20.09 14.67 -17.44
CA ILE A 212 19.51 13.44 -16.88
C ILE A 212 19.09 12.48 -18.03
N THR A 213 19.44 11.19 -17.93
CA THR A 213 19.02 10.17 -18.90
C THR A 213 17.58 9.69 -18.65
N PRO A 214 16.82 9.36 -19.72
CA PRO A 214 15.36 9.23 -19.66
C PRO A 214 14.87 7.99 -18.89
N ASN A 215 13.74 8.15 -18.22
CA ASN A 215 12.77 7.07 -18.02
C ASN A 215 11.52 7.43 -18.85
N ASN A 216 11.10 6.52 -19.73
CA ASN A 216 10.13 6.78 -20.79
C ASN A 216 8.76 7.25 -20.24
N PRO A 217 8.30 8.48 -20.52
CA PRO A 217 7.02 8.99 -20.02
C PRO A 217 5.80 8.43 -20.79
N ARG A 218 6.00 7.57 -21.80
CA ARG A 218 4.92 7.06 -22.67
C ARG A 218 4.29 5.74 -22.25
N SER A 219 4.65 5.15 -21.12
CA SER A 219 4.10 3.83 -20.73
C SER A 219 2.77 3.89 -19.97
N VAL A 220 2.28 5.08 -19.63
CA VAL A 220 0.91 5.27 -19.13
C VAL A 220 -0.03 5.53 -20.31
N THR A 221 -0.21 4.52 -21.16
CA THR A 221 -1.35 4.39 -22.07
C THR A 221 -2.01 3.04 -21.89
#